data_AF-A0A2V9YUR5-F1
#
_entry.id   AF-A0A2V9YUR5-F1
#
_cell.length_a   1.000
_cell.length_b   1.000
_cell.length_c   1.000
_cell.angle_alpha   90.00
_cell.angle_beta   90.00
_cell.angle_gamma   90.00
#
_symmetry.space_group_name_H-M   'P 1'
#
loop_
_entity.id
_entity.type
_entity.pdbx_description
1 polymer ?
#
loop_
_entity_poly.entity_id
_entity_poly.type
_entity_poly.pdbx_seq_one_letter_code
_entity_poly.pdbx_strand_id
1 'polypeptide(L)'
;MANALSPTMTVRDFENGYWYLDQLKNFAERIGIPAAKKLRKDELEKAIVAFLRTGNAVLPSTRSLRKTGIKDVERGLNLKLRIENYTSNRETKDFIVEQARMVAPDVREKSGVWYRLNRWREEQTTSGEHVTYGDLVRRYIVLNKMQRFERVPHGRYINFVADFLEADKRATRTEAIAAWTELKKLDVPKDYVSWVKARAKCKGKNR
;
A
#
# COMPACT_ATOMS: atom_id res chain seq x y z
N MET A 1 -17.88 -1.23 20.12
CA MET A 1 -16.92 -0.16 20.41
C MET A 1 -15.68 -0.40 19.54
N ALA A 2 -15.15 0.61 18.86
CA ALA A 2 -13.91 0.45 18.13
C ALA A 2 -12.79 0.24 19.16
N ASN A 3 -12.16 -0.93 19.20
CA ASN A 3 -11.03 -1.18 20.10
C ASN A 3 -9.99 -0.08 19.85
N ALA A 4 -9.73 0.75 20.86
CA ALA A 4 -8.67 1.75 20.75
C ALA A 4 -7.32 1.03 20.64
N LEU A 5 -6.42 1.52 19.78
CA LEU A 5 -5.04 1.03 19.77
C LEU A 5 -4.46 1.17 21.17
N SER A 6 -3.84 0.12 21.70
CA SER A 6 -3.27 0.07 23.05
C SER A 6 -1.86 -0.56 23.01
N PRO A 7 -0.89 -0.05 23.79
CA PRO A 7 0.44 -0.67 23.89
C PRO A 7 0.40 -2.11 24.42
N THR A 8 -0.64 -2.48 25.16
CA THR A 8 -0.81 -3.81 25.77
C THR A 8 -1.71 -4.75 24.95
N MET A 9 -2.18 -4.32 23.77
CA MET A 9 -3.02 -5.17 22.94
C MET A 9 -2.20 -6.33 22.35
N THR A 10 -2.85 -7.46 22.11
CA THR A 10 -2.15 -8.58 21.47
C THR A 10 -1.89 -8.28 20.00
N VAL A 11 -0.88 -8.94 19.42
CA VAL A 11 -0.63 -8.89 17.97
C VAL A 11 -1.88 -9.31 17.19
N ARG A 12 -2.62 -10.32 17.69
CA ARG A 12 -3.87 -10.77 17.09
C ARG A 12 -4.92 -9.67 17.07
N ASP A 13 -5.15 -8.98 18.19
CA ASP A 13 -6.13 -7.89 18.27
C ASP A 13 -5.78 -6.77 17.27
N PHE A 14 -4.49 -6.50 17.12
CA PHE A 14 -4.00 -5.52 16.14
C PHE A 14 -4.21 -6.00 14.70
N GLU A 15 -3.82 -7.23 14.35
CA GLU A 15 -3.90 -7.78 12.99
C GLU A 15 -5.36 -7.99 12.53
N ASN A 16 -6.23 -8.39 13.46
CA ASN A 16 -7.67 -8.47 13.23
C ASN A 16 -8.34 -7.09 13.25
N GLY A 17 -7.67 -6.04 13.73
CA GLY A 17 -8.18 -4.68 13.69
C GLY A 17 -8.22 -4.08 12.28
N TYR A 18 -9.06 -3.07 12.09
CA TYR A 18 -8.98 -2.21 10.91
C TYR A 18 -8.63 -0.78 11.32
N TRP A 19 -7.40 -0.37 11.00
CA TRP A 19 -6.83 0.90 11.41
C TRP A 19 -6.67 1.85 10.23
N TYR A 20 -7.11 3.09 10.43
CA TYR A 20 -6.83 4.19 9.50
C TYR A 20 -5.39 4.68 9.66
N LEU A 21 -4.85 5.29 8.60
CA LEU A 21 -3.46 5.75 8.58
C LEU A 21 -3.15 6.72 9.74
N ASP A 22 -4.05 7.66 10.01
CA ASP A 22 -3.83 8.65 11.09
C ASP A 22 -3.87 8.00 12.47
N GLN A 23 -4.71 6.98 12.68
CA GLN A 23 -4.70 6.19 13.91
C GLN A 23 -3.36 5.47 14.09
N LEU A 24 -2.84 4.85 13.03
CA LEU A 24 -1.54 4.18 13.05
C LEU A 24 -0.40 5.16 13.33
N LYS A 25 -0.41 6.36 12.71
CA LYS A 25 0.59 7.41 12.95
C LYS A 25 0.58 7.89 14.39
N ASN A 26 -0.61 8.24 14.90
CA ASN A 26 -0.76 8.73 16.27
C ASN A 26 -0.34 7.66 17.29
N PHE A 27 -0.70 6.40 17.04
CA PHE A 27 -0.29 5.32 17.91
C PHE A 27 1.21 5.07 17.85
N ALA A 28 1.80 5.05 16.65
CA ALA A 28 3.23 4.88 16.44
C ALA A 28 4.05 5.98 17.13
N GLU A 29 3.59 7.24 17.09
CA GLU A 29 4.22 8.32 17.86
C GLU A 29 4.13 8.06 19.37
N ARG A 30 2.97 7.66 19.86
CA ARG A 30 2.75 7.41 21.30
C ARG A 30 3.63 6.28 21.86
N ILE A 31 3.90 5.26 21.06
CA ILE A 31 4.79 4.14 21.46
C ILE A 31 6.27 4.39 21.10
N GLY A 32 6.61 5.59 20.63
CA GLY A 32 8.00 5.99 20.41
C GLY A 32 8.63 5.51 19.10
N ILE A 33 7.86 5.11 18.08
CA ILE A 33 8.42 4.73 16.77
C ILE A 33 9.05 5.97 16.11
N PRO A 34 10.36 5.93 15.77
CA PRO A 34 11.03 7.06 15.13
C PRO A 34 10.37 7.42 13.80
N ALA A 35 10.20 8.73 13.57
CA ALA A 35 9.65 9.29 12.34
C ALA A 35 8.27 8.76 11.92
N ALA A 36 7.45 8.29 12.87
CA ALA A 36 6.11 7.73 12.66
C ALA A 36 5.24 8.51 11.65
N LYS A 37 5.18 9.85 11.74
CA LYS A 37 4.41 10.70 10.81
C LYS A 37 4.80 10.56 9.33
N LYS A 38 6.05 10.15 9.05
CA LYS A 38 6.62 10.02 7.70
C LYS A 38 6.61 8.59 7.17
N LEU A 39 6.29 7.62 8.02
CA LEU A 39 6.17 6.21 7.64
C LEU A 39 4.88 5.98 6.86
N ARG A 40 4.94 5.05 5.91
CA ARG A 40 3.78 4.58 5.16
C ARG A 40 2.97 3.59 6.01
N LYS A 41 1.75 3.29 5.55
CA LYS A 41 0.86 2.35 6.23
C LYS A 41 1.51 0.97 6.46
N ASP A 42 2.17 0.42 5.45
CA ASP A 42 2.85 -0.88 5.54
C ASP A 42 4.04 -0.86 6.50
N GLU A 43 4.81 0.23 6.51
CA GLU A 43 5.92 0.44 7.45
C GLU A 43 5.42 0.58 8.89
N LEU A 44 4.34 1.33 9.09
CA LEU A 44 3.69 1.51 10.39
C LEU A 44 3.15 0.18 10.93
N GLU A 45 2.40 -0.58 10.11
CA GLU A 45 1.86 -1.87 10.54
C GLU A 45 2.99 -2.84 10.93
N LYS A 46 4.09 -2.90 10.17
CA LYS A 46 5.26 -3.73 10.50
C LYS A 46 5.93 -3.29 11.81
N ALA A 47 6.16 -1.99 11.99
CA ALA A 47 6.82 -1.46 13.18
C ALA A 47 5.97 -1.66 14.44
N ILE A 48 4.65 -1.45 14.34
CA ILE A 48 3.71 -1.69 15.45
C ILE A 48 3.68 -3.17 15.81
N VAL A 49 3.60 -4.08 14.84
CA VAL A 49 3.65 -5.53 15.13
C VAL A 49 4.96 -5.92 15.81
N ALA A 50 6.10 -5.38 15.36
CA ALA A 50 7.39 -5.62 16.01
C ALA A 50 7.38 -5.11 17.46
N PHE A 51 6.89 -3.89 17.70
CA PHE A 51 6.74 -3.32 19.04
C PHE A 51 5.84 -4.19 19.94
N LEU A 52 4.67 -4.62 19.45
CA LEU A 52 3.75 -5.45 20.24
C LEU A 52 4.33 -6.84 20.56
N ARG A 53 5.30 -7.33 19.78
CA ARG A 53 5.99 -8.60 20.05
C ARG A 53 7.15 -8.46 21.03
N THR A 54 7.92 -7.38 20.94
CA THR A 54 9.21 -7.28 21.63
C THR A 54 9.31 -6.12 22.62
N GLY A 55 8.33 -5.22 22.66
CA GLY A 55 8.36 -3.96 23.40
C GLY A 55 9.28 -2.88 22.81
N ASN A 56 9.95 -3.14 21.68
CA ASN A 56 10.98 -2.25 21.14
C ASN A 56 10.48 -1.43 19.94
N ALA A 57 10.60 -0.11 20.02
CA ALA A 57 10.24 0.81 18.96
C ALA A 57 11.46 1.06 18.04
N VAL A 58 11.54 0.33 16.93
CA VAL A 58 12.64 0.45 15.96
C VAL A 58 12.13 1.08 14.66
N LEU A 59 12.98 1.87 14.00
CA LEU A 59 12.67 2.42 12.68
C LEU A 59 12.60 1.27 11.65
N PRO A 60 11.47 1.06 10.96
CA PRO A 60 11.28 -0.08 10.06
C PRO A 60 11.87 0.14 8.66
N SER A 61 12.38 1.33 8.36
CA SER A 61 12.70 1.77 7.00
C SER A 61 14.09 2.35 6.93
N THR A 62 14.88 1.86 5.97
CA THR A 62 16.18 2.41 5.57
C THR A 62 16.06 3.51 4.52
N ARG A 63 14.83 3.78 4.04
CA ARG A 63 14.57 4.82 3.04
C ARG A 63 14.86 6.19 3.62
N SER A 64 15.43 7.08 2.81
CA SER A 64 15.53 8.48 3.18
C SER A 64 14.15 9.12 3.43
N LEU A 65 13.97 9.65 4.64
CA LEU A 65 12.75 10.34 5.08
C LEU A 65 12.84 11.87 4.92
N ARG A 66 13.93 12.36 4.33
CA ARG A 66 14.13 13.76 3.95
C ARG A 66 14.54 13.82 2.48
N LYS A 67 13.88 14.67 1.71
CA LYS A 67 14.33 15.04 0.38
C LYS A 67 14.83 16.47 0.46
N THR A 68 16.02 16.72 -0.06
CA THR A 68 16.68 18.04 -0.05
C THR A 68 17.23 18.29 -1.44
N GLY A 69 17.13 19.53 -1.91
CA GLY A 69 17.61 19.96 -3.22
C GLY A 69 16.50 20.16 -4.25
N ILE A 70 16.93 20.55 -5.45
CA ILE A 70 16.09 20.88 -6.60
C ILE A 70 15.36 19.61 -7.06
N LYS A 71 14.08 19.72 -7.41
CA LYS A 71 13.30 18.57 -7.89
C LYS A 71 13.80 18.13 -9.27
N ASP A 72 13.70 16.84 -9.55
CA ASP A 72 14.12 16.32 -10.87
C ASP A 72 13.35 16.98 -12.02
N VAL A 73 12.07 17.31 -11.79
CA VAL A 73 11.25 18.03 -12.77
C VAL A 73 11.79 19.43 -13.10
N GLU A 74 12.34 20.13 -12.11
CA GLU A 74 12.92 21.48 -12.27
C GLU A 74 14.29 21.43 -12.99
N ARG A 75 14.90 20.25 -13.12
CA ARG A 75 16.17 20.03 -13.83
C ARG A 75 15.98 19.70 -15.32
N GLY A 76 14.74 19.58 -15.78
CA GLY A 76 14.42 19.15 -17.15
C GLY A 76 14.42 17.63 -17.30
N LEU A 77 13.23 17.03 -17.32
CA LEU A 77 13.06 15.60 -17.48
C LEU A 77 13.57 15.12 -18.85
N ASN A 78 14.43 14.11 -18.83
CA ASN A 78 14.91 13.42 -20.02
C ASN A 78 15.31 11.98 -19.66
N LEU A 79 15.40 11.09 -20.65
CA LEU A 79 15.65 9.66 -20.41
C LEU A 79 17.00 9.38 -19.73
N LYS A 80 17.99 10.27 -19.86
CA LYS A 80 19.32 10.13 -19.27
C LYS A 80 19.41 10.74 -17.87
N LEU A 81 18.38 11.50 -17.44
CA LEU A 81 18.36 12.13 -16.13
C LEU A 81 18.35 11.04 -15.04
N ARG A 82 19.34 11.11 -14.15
CA ARG A 82 19.38 10.30 -12.94
C ARG A 82 18.28 10.72 -11.98
N ILE A 83 17.62 9.74 -11.37
CA ILE A 83 16.61 10.00 -10.35
C ILE A 83 17.29 10.33 -9.02
N GLU A 84 17.03 11.52 -8.50
CA GLU A 84 17.57 12.01 -7.23
C GLU A 84 16.44 12.55 -6.35
N ASN A 85 15.73 13.57 -6.84
CA ASN A 85 14.63 14.24 -6.15
C ASN A 85 13.30 14.06 -6.89
N TYR A 86 12.94 12.80 -7.11
CA TYR A 86 11.70 12.40 -7.79
C TYR A 86 10.45 13.01 -7.14
N THR A 87 9.56 13.52 -7.98
CA THR A 87 8.25 14.05 -7.58
C THR A 87 7.15 13.39 -8.39
N SER A 88 6.17 12.76 -7.75
CA SER A 88 5.02 12.13 -8.41
C SER A 88 3.95 13.17 -8.78
N ASN A 89 4.32 14.22 -9.51
CA ASN A 89 3.40 15.24 -10.03
C ASN A 89 2.90 14.86 -11.43
N ARG A 90 1.98 15.67 -11.97
CA ARG A 90 1.42 15.46 -13.31
C ARG A 90 2.50 15.46 -14.38
N GLU A 91 3.37 16.46 -14.39
CA GLU A 91 4.45 16.60 -15.38
C GLU A 91 5.37 15.38 -15.46
N THR A 92 5.81 14.85 -14.32
CA THR A 92 6.62 13.63 -14.27
C THR A 92 5.86 12.42 -14.81
N LYS A 93 4.57 12.30 -14.51
CA LYS A 93 3.75 11.20 -15.00
C LYS A 93 3.50 11.29 -16.50
N ASP A 94 3.17 12.48 -16.99
CA ASP A 94 2.92 12.76 -18.40
C ASP A 94 4.17 12.44 -19.21
N PHE A 95 5.36 12.90 -18.76
CA PHE A 95 6.64 12.53 -19.37
C PHE A 95 6.83 11.01 -19.45
N ILE A 96 6.63 10.27 -18.35
CA ILE A 96 6.80 8.80 -18.34
C ILE A 96 5.84 8.12 -19.33
N VAL A 97 4.59 8.57 -19.37
CA VAL A 97 3.55 7.99 -20.26
C VAL A 97 3.85 8.29 -21.72
N GLU A 98 4.23 9.53 -22.05
CA GLU A 98 4.59 9.93 -23.42
C GLU A 98 5.78 9.12 -23.94
N GLN A 99 6.88 9.07 -23.17
CA GLN A 99 8.07 8.31 -23.54
C GLN A 99 7.76 6.81 -23.64
N ALA A 100 6.90 6.27 -22.77
CA ALA A 100 6.48 4.87 -22.85
C ALA A 100 5.71 4.58 -24.14
N ARG A 101 4.81 5.48 -24.55
CA ARG A 101 4.01 5.32 -25.78
C ARG A 101 4.83 5.44 -27.06
N MET A 102 5.90 6.22 -27.05
CA MET A 102 6.84 6.26 -28.18
C MET A 102 7.50 4.90 -28.43
N VAL A 103 7.74 4.13 -27.36
CA VAL A 103 8.38 2.79 -27.45
C VAL A 103 7.36 1.66 -27.58
N ALA A 104 6.21 1.80 -26.91
CA ALA A 104 5.14 0.80 -26.88
C ALA A 104 3.78 1.53 -26.99
N PRO A 105 3.31 1.81 -28.22
CA PRO A 105 2.09 2.60 -28.46
C PRO A 105 0.80 2.02 -27.85
N ASP A 106 0.80 0.72 -27.59
CA ASP A 106 -0.31 -0.02 -26.98
C ASP A 106 -0.40 0.14 -25.46
N VAL A 107 0.61 0.74 -24.80
CA VAL A 107 0.62 0.93 -23.35
C VAL A 107 -0.50 1.86 -22.91
N ARG A 108 -1.38 1.30 -22.07
CA ARG A 108 -2.47 2.03 -21.41
C ARG A 108 -2.31 1.96 -19.91
N GLU A 109 -2.62 3.06 -19.24
CA GLU A 109 -2.54 3.14 -17.79
C GLU A 109 -3.42 2.08 -17.12
N LYS A 110 -2.79 1.27 -16.27
CA LYS A 110 -3.45 0.22 -15.48
C LYS A 110 -3.39 0.51 -13.98
N SER A 111 -4.49 0.22 -13.28
CA SER A 111 -4.56 0.34 -11.83
C SER A 111 -3.45 -0.48 -11.14
N GLY A 112 -2.77 0.14 -10.18
CA GLY A 112 -1.68 -0.47 -9.42
C GLY A 112 -0.28 -0.31 -10.03
N VAL A 113 -0.14 0.10 -11.30
CA VAL A 113 1.17 0.32 -11.95
C VAL A 113 1.96 1.39 -11.21
N TRP A 114 1.36 2.55 -10.95
CA TRP A 114 2.04 3.67 -10.27
C TRP A 114 2.52 3.29 -8.88
N TYR A 115 1.73 2.51 -8.14
CA TYR A 115 2.16 2.02 -6.82
C TYR A 115 3.44 1.18 -6.96
N ARG A 116 3.45 0.20 -7.86
CA ARG A 116 4.59 -0.70 -8.07
C ARG A 116 5.81 -0.01 -8.65
N LEU A 117 5.60 0.93 -9.56
CA LEU A 117 6.67 1.75 -10.12
C LEU A 117 7.35 2.57 -9.02
N ASN A 118 6.55 3.19 -8.15
CA ASN A 118 7.07 3.95 -7.01
C ASN A 118 7.81 3.06 -6.01
N ARG A 119 7.30 1.86 -5.71
CA ARG A 119 7.98 0.89 -4.85
C ARG A 119 9.32 0.45 -5.44
N TRP A 120 9.32 0.06 -6.71
CA TRP A 120 10.53 -0.34 -7.42
C TRP A 120 11.56 0.78 -7.43
N ARG A 121 11.19 2.01 -7.80
CA ARG A 121 12.09 3.18 -7.79
C ARG A 121 12.74 3.37 -6.42
N GLU A 122 11.95 3.30 -5.35
CA GLU A 122 12.47 3.50 -3.98
C GLU A 122 13.41 2.40 -3.55
N GLU A 123 13.11 1.15 -3.92
CA GLU A 123 13.99 0.01 -3.66
C GLU A 123 15.34 0.23 -4.34
N GLN A 124 15.36 0.63 -5.62
CA GLN A 124 16.58 0.95 -6.35
C GLN A 124 17.36 2.11 -5.71
N THR A 125 16.70 3.21 -5.36
CA THR A 125 17.37 4.34 -4.69
C THR A 125 17.92 3.93 -3.33
N THR A 126 17.22 3.08 -2.58
CA THR A 126 17.65 2.64 -1.25
C THR A 126 18.82 1.65 -1.32
N SER A 127 18.92 0.85 -2.38
CA SER A 127 20.07 -0.02 -2.63
C SER A 127 21.30 0.71 -3.18
N GLY A 128 21.23 2.03 -3.36
CA GLY A 128 22.33 2.85 -3.88
C GLY A 128 22.43 2.84 -5.41
N GLU A 129 21.49 2.21 -6.12
CA GLU A 129 21.50 2.16 -7.58
C GLU A 129 21.24 3.54 -8.19
N HIS A 130 21.84 3.76 -9.36
CA HIS A 130 21.79 5.03 -10.07
C HIS A 130 20.80 4.98 -11.25
N VAL A 131 19.54 4.69 -10.93
CA VAL A 131 18.48 4.55 -11.94
C VAL A 131 18.15 5.88 -12.63
N THR A 132 17.87 5.79 -13.93
CA THR A 132 17.48 6.93 -14.77
C THR A 132 15.97 6.97 -15.02
N TYR A 133 15.48 8.09 -15.53
CA TYR A 133 14.11 8.17 -16.05
C TYR A 133 13.86 7.21 -17.22
N GLY A 134 14.88 6.86 -18.00
CA GLY A 134 14.80 5.80 -19.03
C GLY A 134 14.54 4.42 -18.44
N ASP A 135 15.18 4.07 -17.31
CA ASP A 135 14.88 2.83 -16.58
C ASP A 135 13.46 2.83 -16.04
N LEU A 136 13.00 3.98 -15.53
CA LEU A 136 11.64 4.15 -15.02
C LEU A 136 10.59 3.95 -16.12
N VAL A 137 10.82 4.48 -17.32
CA VAL A 137 9.95 4.26 -18.50
C VAL A 137 9.93 2.78 -18.90
N ARG A 138 11.10 2.12 -18.99
CA ARG A 138 11.17 0.69 -19.27
C ARG A 138 10.38 -0.12 -18.24
N ARG A 139 10.54 0.19 -16.95
CA ARG A 139 9.80 -0.50 -15.88
C ARG A 139 8.30 -0.25 -15.97
N TYR A 140 7.88 0.97 -16.31
CA TYR A 140 6.46 1.30 -16.54
C TYR A 140 5.85 0.45 -17.66
N ILE A 141 6.55 0.28 -18.78
CA ILE A 141 6.11 -0.58 -19.89
C ILE A 141 5.96 -2.03 -19.42
N VAL A 142 6.99 -2.57 -18.74
CA VAL A 142 6.96 -3.96 -18.22
C VAL A 142 5.78 -4.17 -17.29
N LEU A 143 5.51 -3.23 -16.37
CA LEU A 143 4.37 -3.33 -15.45
C LEU A 143 3.01 -3.30 -16.17
N ASN A 144 2.86 -2.50 -17.23
CA ASN A 144 1.60 -2.43 -17.98
C ASN A 144 1.34 -3.70 -18.82
N LYS A 145 2.39 -4.44 -19.20
CA LYS A 145 2.25 -5.73 -19.91
C LYS A 145 1.88 -6.90 -18.99
N MET A 146 1.95 -6.73 -17.66
CA MET A 146 1.57 -7.79 -16.73
C MET A 146 0.07 -8.04 -16.73
N GLN A 147 -0.36 -9.31 -16.82
CA GLN A 147 -1.77 -9.68 -16.84
C GLN A 147 -2.50 -9.35 -15.53
N ARG A 148 -1.92 -9.71 -14.38
CA ARG A 148 -2.49 -9.45 -13.05
C ARG A 148 -1.39 -9.06 -12.08
N PHE A 149 -1.77 -8.30 -11.06
CA PHE A 149 -0.91 -7.92 -9.97
C PHE A 149 -1.31 -8.67 -8.70
N GLU A 150 -0.32 -9.09 -7.91
CA GLU A 150 -0.55 -9.66 -6.59
C GLU A 150 -1.30 -8.67 -5.68
N ARG A 151 -2.10 -9.21 -4.75
CA ARG A 151 -2.77 -8.38 -3.74
C ARG A 151 -1.75 -7.69 -2.86
N VAL A 152 -2.00 -6.42 -2.53
CA VAL A 152 -1.15 -5.66 -1.61
C VAL A 152 -1.67 -5.92 -0.19
N PRO A 153 -0.91 -6.55 0.73
CA PRO A 153 -1.46 -7.05 2.00
C PRO A 153 -2.17 -6.00 2.86
N HIS A 154 -1.64 -4.79 2.96
CA HIS A 154 -2.23 -3.69 3.75
C HIS A 154 -3.43 -3.00 3.05
N GLY A 155 -3.67 -3.32 1.77
CA GLY A 155 -4.80 -2.87 0.96
C GLY A 155 -6.09 -3.64 1.26
N ARG A 156 -6.34 -3.98 2.53
CA ARG A 156 -7.38 -4.94 2.96
C ARG A 156 -8.75 -4.68 2.35
N TYR A 157 -9.21 -3.42 2.33
CA TYR A 157 -10.49 -3.03 1.72
C TYR A 157 -10.56 -3.36 0.22
N ILE A 158 -9.53 -2.98 -0.54
CA ILE A 158 -9.48 -3.18 -1.99
C ILE A 158 -9.42 -4.68 -2.30
N ASN A 159 -8.62 -5.43 -1.54
CA ASN A 159 -8.54 -6.88 -1.68
C ASN A 159 -9.90 -7.54 -1.39
N PHE A 160 -10.53 -7.18 -0.27
CA PHE A 160 -11.84 -7.70 0.11
C PHE A 160 -12.90 -7.43 -0.96
N VAL A 161 -13.03 -6.19 -1.45
CA VAL A 161 -14.03 -5.83 -2.47
C VAL A 161 -13.78 -6.62 -3.75
N ALA A 162 -12.52 -6.75 -4.16
CA ALA A 162 -12.19 -7.47 -5.38
C ALA A 162 -12.46 -8.98 -5.24
N ASP A 163 -12.09 -9.59 -4.12
CA ASP A 163 -12.35 -11.01 -3.87
C ASP A 163 -13.86 -11.30 -3.72
N PHE A 164 -14.62 -10.37 -3.14
CA PHE A 164 -16.07 -10.45 -3.02
C PHE A 164 -16.76 -10.47 -4.39
N LEU A 165 -16.39 -9.55 -5.28
CA LEU A 165 -16.96 -9.47 -6.64
C LEU A 165 -16.47 -10.60 -7.56
N GLU A 166 -15.29 -11.16 -7.29
CA GLU A 166 -14.77 -12.33 -7.99
C GLU A 166 -15.54 -13.60 -7.61
N ALA A 167 -15.97 -13.72 -6.36
CA ALA A 167 -16.74 -14.85 -5.84
C ALA A 167 -18.22 -14.82 -6.27
N ASP A 168 -18.83 -13.64 -6.41
CA ASP A 168 -20.19 -13.48 -6.92
C ASP A 168 -20.25 -12.40 -8.00
N LYS A 169 -20.32 -12.86 -9.26
CA LYS A 169 -20.37 -11.98 -10.44
C LYS A 169 -21.66 -11.17 -10.56
N ARG A 170 -22.72 -11.54 -9.83
CA ARG A 170 -23.99 -10.79 -9.81
C ARG A 170 -24.00 -9.73 -8.72
N ALA A 171 -23.07 -9.83 -7.77
CA ALA A 171 -23.01 -8.90 -6.67
C ALA A 171 -22.53 -7.52 -7.11
N THR A 172 -23.06 -6.51 -6.43
CA THR A 172 -22.77 -5.10 -6.66
C THR A 172 -21.66 -4.61 -5.74
N ARG A 173 -21.03 -3.51 -6.16
CA ARG A 173 -20.04 -2.82 -5.30
C ARG A 173 -20.66 -2.34 -3.98
N THR A 174 -21.93 -1.96 -3.98
CA THR A 174 -22.66 -1.53 -2.78
C THR A 174 -22.77 -2.67 -1.77
N GLU A 175 -23.10 -3.88 -2.22
CA GLU A 175 -23.13 -5.08 -1.37
C GLU A 175 -21.75 -5.42 -0.80
N ALA A 176 -20.69 -5.29 -1.62
CA ALA A 176 -19.32 -5.48 -1.15
C ALA A 176 -18.94 -4.47 -0.04
N ILE A 177 -19.37 -3.21 -0.17
CA ILE A 177 -19.14 -2.16 0.85
C ILE A 177 -19.94 -2.43 2.13
N ALA A 178 -21.17 -2.92 2.01
CA ALA A 178 -21.99 -3.33 3.14
C ALA A 178 -21.34 -4.48 3.91
N ALA A 179 -20.94 -5.54 3.20
CA ALA A 179 -20.22 -6.69 3.76
C ALA A 179 -18.90 -6.28 4.43
N TRP A 180 -18.15 -5.35 3.82
CA TRP A 180 -16.94 -4.78 4.41
C TRP A 180 -17.23 -4.04 5.73
N THR A 181 -18.35 -3.30 5.79
CA THR A 181 -18.76 -2.56 6.98
C THR A 181 -19.11 -3.50 8.14
N GLU A 182 -19.70 -4.65 7.85
CA GLU A 182 -19.89 -5.72 8.82
C GLU A 182 -18.55 -6.32 9.26
N LEU A 183 -17.69 -6.70 8.32
CA LEU A 183 -16.39 -7.33 8.58
C LEU A 183 -15.50 -6.47 9.49
N LYS A 184 -15.53 -5.15 9.34
CA LYS A 184 -14.78 -4.22 10.22
C LYS A 184 -15.09 -4.39 11.71
N LYS A 185 -16.27 -4.90 12.06
CA LYS A 185 -16.73 -5.07 13.46
C LYS A 185 -16.37 -6.43 14.06
N LEU A 186 -15.96 -7.39 13.24
CA LEU A 186 -15.68 -8.77 13.67
C LEU A 186 -14.23 -8.90 14.14
N ASP A 187 -13.96 -9.68 15.19
CA ASP A 187 -12.59 -10.08 15.57
C ASP A 187 -12.10 -11.26 14.70
N VAL A 188 -11.89 -10.99 13.42
CA VAL A 188 -11.32 -11.93 12.44
C VAL A 188 -10.41 -11.18 11.46
N PRO A 189 -9.50 -11.87 10.76
CA PRO A 189 -8.73 -11.26 9.68
C PRO A 189 -9.64 -10.54 8.67
N LYS A 190 -9.21 -9.35 8.23
CA LYS A 190 -10.02 -8.48 7.36
C LYS A 190 -9.88 -8.88 5.89
N ASP A 191 -10.24 -10.12 5.59
CA ASP A 191 -10.27 -10.72 4.26
C ASP A 191 -11.61 -11.43 3.98
N TYR A 192 -11.86 -11.73 2.70
CA TYR A 192 -13.13 -12.31 2.24
C TYR A 192 -13.36 -13.71 2.80
N VAL A 193 -12.33 -14.55 2.84
CA VAL A 193 -12.42 -15.94 3.30
C VAL A 193 -12.83 -15.99 4.78
N SER A 194 -12.23 -15.15 5.61
CA SER A 194 -12.52 -15.03 7.04
C SER A 194 -13.93 -14.49 7.29
N TRP A 195 -14.39 -13.55 6.46
CA TRP A 195 -15.78 -13.06 6.52
C TRP A 195 -16.80 -14.16 6.21
N VAL A 196 -16.58 -14.96 5.16
CA VAL A 196 -17.46 -16.09 4.80
C VAL A 196 -17.53 -17.09 5.96
N LYS A 197 -16.38 -17.47 6.53
CA LYS A 197 -16.31 -18.38 7.69
C LYS A 197 -17.04 -17.83 8.91
N ALA A 198 -16.87 -16.54 9.22
CA ALA A 198 -17.54 -15.90 10.33
C ALA A 198 -19.06 -15.90 10.15
N ARG A 199 -19.56 -15.61 8.94
CA ARG A 199 -21.00 -15.65 8.65
C ARG A 199 -21.60 -17.04 8.73
N ALA A 200 -20.89 -18.06 8.24
CA ALA A 200 -21.34 -19.44 8.35
C ALA A 200 -21.51 -19.87 9.83
N LYS A 201 -20.54 -19.51 10.68
CA LYS A 201 -20.58 -19.79 12.13
C LYS A 201 -21.73 -19.09 12.85
N CYS A 202 -22.05 -17.84 12.48
CA CYS A 202 -23.20 -17.13 13.04
C CYS A 202 -24.54 -17.77 12.64
N LYS A 203 -24.67 -18.25 11.40
CA LYS A 203 -25.90 -18.94 10.94
C LYS A 203 -26.10 -20.29 11.62
N GLY A 204 -25.03 -21.01 11.95
CA GLY A 204 -25.10 -22.29 12.67
C GLY A 204 -25.39 -22.19 14.17
N LYS A 205 -25.24 -21.00 14.79
CA LYS A 205 -25.56 -20.77 16.21
C LYS A 205 -27.01 -20.34 16.48
N ASN A 206 -27.73 -19.93 15.43
CA ASN A 206 -29.14 -19.50 15.52
C ASN A 206 -30.11 -20.59 15.04
N ARG A 207 -29.65 -21.84 14.98
CA ARG A 207 -30.44 -23.06 14.75
C ARG A 207 -30.27 -23.95 15.96
#